data_AF-A0A2V4VWA0-F1
#
_entry.id   AF-A0A2V4VWA0-F1
#
_cell.length_a   1.000
_cell.length_b   1.000
_cell.length_c   1.000
_cell.angle_alpha   90.00
_cell.angle_beta   90.00
_cell.angle_gamma   90.00
#
_symmetry.space_group_name_H-M   'P 1'
#
loop_
_entity.id
_entity.type
_entity.pdbx_description
1 polymer ?
#
loop_
_entity_poly.entity_id
_entity_poly.type
_entity_poly.pdbx_seq_one_letter_code
_entity_poly.pdbx_strand_id
1 'polypeptide(L)'
;MMYLKPYSGIKGFYKIFVDSIRTEIGTIHYKIKDGTLFISNLEIYEEYEKKGYGRTVIKNLKSIKNISILTGEAIDSSKRFWLKIGAIFIEDTNSFVILG
;
A
#
# COMPACT_ATOMS: atom_id res chain seq x y z
N MET A 1 -2.20 -16.63 -3.11
CA MET A 1 -3.08 -15.82 -2.23
C MET A 1 -2.18 -14.95 -1.35
N MET A 2 -2.32 -13.61 -1.41
CA MET A 2 -1.46 -12.66 -0.68
C MET A 2 -2.13 -12.24 0.62
N TYR A 3 -1.38 -12.17 1.73
CA TYR A 3 -1.91 -11.78 3.04
C TYR A 3 -0.90 -10.93 3.82
N LEU A 4 -1.42 -10.08 4.71
CA LEU A 4 -0.63 -9.18 5.58
C LEU A 4 -0.65 -9.74 7.01
N LYS A 5 0.51 -9.88 7.68
CA LYS A 5 0.60 -10.33 9.08
C LYS A 5 0.96 -9.17 10.03
N PRO A 6 0.14 -8.85 11.05
CA PRO A 6 0.40 -7.72 11.95
C PRO A 6 1.57 -7.99 12.91
N TYR A 7 2.40 -6.97 13.10
CA TYR A 7 3.35 -6.82 14.20
C TYR A 7 2.89 -5.62 15.06
N SER A 8 2.06 -5.88 16.08
CA SER A 8 1.48 -4.93 17.06
C SER A 8 0.65 -3.71 16.52
N GLY A 9 -0.24 -3.15 17.35
CA GLY A 9 -1.40 -2.34 16.93
C GLY A 9 -1.16 -0.87 16.50
N ILE A 10 -2.17 -0.32 15.79
CA ILE A 10 -2.44 1.05 15.27
C ILE A 10 -1.36 1.67 14.36
N LYS A 11 -0.10 1.23 14.46
CA LYS A 11 0.97 1.37 13.46
C LYS A 11 1.38 -0.04 13.04
N GLY A 12 1.11 -0.42 11.80
CA GLY A 12 1.42 -1.78 11.38
C GLY A 12 2.57 -1.83 10.40
N PHE A 13 3.59 -2.61 10.76
CA PHE A 13 4.59 -3.15 9.84
C PHE A 13 4.06 -4.49 9.31
N TYR A 14 3.95 -4.63 8.00
CA TYR A 14 3.50 -5.86 7.39
C TYR A 14 4.48 -6.30 6.31
N LYS A 15 4.89 -7.55 6.41
CA LYS A 15 5.56 -8.26 5.32
C LYS A 15 4.52 -8.67 4.29
N ILE A 16 4.87 -8.53 3.02
CA ILE A 16 4.04 -8.93 1.89
C ILE A 16 4.50 -10.32 1.47
N PHE A 17 3.59 -11.29 1.48
CA PHE A 17 3.90 -12.68 1.14
C PHE A 17 3.16 -13.16 -0.11
N VAL A 18 3.81 -14.01 -0.89
CA VAL A 18 3.22 -14.76 -2.01
C VAL A 18 3.36 -16.26 -1.81
N ASP A 19 2.44 -16.99 -2.44
CA ASP A 19 2.42 -18.46 -2.56
C ASP A 19 2.30 -19.25 -1.24
N SER A 20 2.17 -20.58 -1.35
CA SER A 20 1.97 -21.49 -0.22
C SER A 20 3.17 -21.56 0.73
N ILE A 21 4.36 -21.27 0.21
CA ILE A 21 5.62 -21.26 0.96
C ILE A 21 5.91 -19.92 1.66
N ARG A 22 5.01 -18.93 1.54
CA ARG A 22 5.12 -17.63 2.23
C ARG A 22 6.41 -16.90 1.87
N THR A 23 6.72 -16.80 0.58
CA THR A 23 7.86 -16.02 0.10
C THR A 23 7.61 -14.54 0.36
N GLU A 24 8.52 -13.89 1.09
CA GLU A 24 8.47 -12.45 1.34
C GLU A 24 8.90 -11.69 0.09
N ILE A 25 8.10 -10.72 -0.35
CA ILE A 25 8.32 -9.96 -1.59
C ILE A 25 8.41 -8.45 -1.38
N GLY A 26 8.38 -8.01 -0.13
CA GLY A 26 8.39 -6.60 0.20
C GLY A 26 7.77 -6.28 1.55
N THR A 27 7.67 -4.99 1.83
CA THR A 27 7.16 -4.46 3.09
C THR A 27 6.15 -3.36 2.85
N ILE A 28 5.21 -3.21 3.77
CA ILE A 28 4.30 -2.08 3.81
C ILE A 28 4.08 -1.61 5.24
N HIS A 29 4.16 -0.29 5.42
CA HIS A 29 3.93 0.38 6.68
C HIS A 29 2.73 1.29 6.51
N TYR A 30 1.71 1.10 7.35
CA TYR A 30 0.56 1.97 7.34
C TYR A 30 -0.03 2.19 8.72
N LYS A 31 -0.83 3.25 8.83
CA LYS A 31 -1.58 3.62 10.03
C LYS A 31 -3.03 3.83 9.65
N ILE A 32 -3.95 3.44 10.52
CA ILE A 32 -5.38 3.69 10.33
C ILE A 32 -5.86 4.65 11.41
N LYS A 33 -6.55 5.70 11.00
CA LYS A 33 -7.20 6.66 11.89
C LYS A 33 -8.47 7.18 11.23
N ASP A 34 -9.60 7.15 11.95
CA ASP A 34 -10.87 7.76 11.52
C ASP A 34 -11.29 7.39 10.08
N GLY A 35 -11.19 6.10 9.73
CA GLY A 35 -11.54 5.58 8.40
C GLY A 35 -10.54 5.89 7.28
N THR A 36 -9.40 6.51 7.62
CA THR A 36 -8.32 6.83 6.71
C THR A 36 -7.13 5.91 6.94
N LEU A 37 -6.61 5.29 5.88
CA LEU A 37 -5.37 4.51 5.89
C LEU A 37 -4.23 5.35 5.29
N PHE A 38 -3.24 5.69 6.11
CA PHE A 38 -2.03 6.41 5.68
C PHE A 38 -0.89 5.42 5.45
N ILE A 39 -0.40 5.30 4.21
CA ILE A 39 0.77 4.52 3.82
C ILE A 39 2.01 5.39 4.02
N SER A 40 2.89 4.98 4.94
CA SER A 40 4.17 5.65 5.16
C SER A 40 5.32 5.00 4.37
N ASN A 41 5.19 3.72 4.03
CA ASN A 41 6.14 3.03 3.16
C ASN A 41 5.42 1.89 2.42
N LEU A 42 5.72 1.72 1.14
CA LEU A 42 5.37 0.54 0.37
C LEU A 42 6.55 0.22 -0.53
N GLU A 43 7.15 -0.94 -0.30
CA GLU A 43 8.31 -1.41 -1.05
C GLU A 43 8.03 -2.85 -1.51
N ILE A 44 8.32 -3.10 -2.78
CA ILE A 44 8.32 -4.43 -3.39
C ILE A 44 9.75 -4.68 -3.83
N TYR A 45 10.34 -5.81 -3.45
CA TYR A 45 11.73 -6.10 -3.84
C TYR A 45 11.86 -6.16 -5.37
N GLU A 46 13.01 -5.74 -5.88
CA GLU A 46 13.25 -5.48 -7.31
C GLU A 46 12.86 -6.68 -8.19
N GLU A 47 13.19 -7.89 -7.75
CA GLU A 47 12.92 -9.14 -8.45
C GLU A 47 11.41 -9.47 -8.54
N TYR A 48 10.57 -8.77 -7.79
CA TYR A 48 9.10 -8.89 -7.80
C TYR A 48 8.39 -7.66 -8.39
N GLU A 49 9.11 -6.62 -8.78
CA GLU A 49 8.52 -5.44 -9.42
C GLU A 49 7.86 -5.77 -10.76
N LYS A 50 6.93 -4.90 -11.19
CA LYS A 50 6.21 -4.97 -12.48
C LYS A 50 5.39 -6.26 -12.69
N LYS A 51 5.26 -7.12 -11.68
CA LYS A 51 4.42 -8.34 -11.68
C LYS A 51 2.99 -8.13 -11.14
N GLY A 52 2.62 -6.88 -10.84
CA GLY A 52 1.27 -6.52 -10.37
C GLY A 52 1.05 -6.67 -8.85
N TYR A 53 2.07 -7.04 -8.08
CA TYR A 53 1.94 -7.19 -6.63
C TYR A 53 1.56 -5.90 -5.92
N GLY A 54 2.16 -4.75 -6.29
CA GLY A 54 1.77 -3.45 -5.72
C GLY A 54 0.28 -3.15 -5.89
N ARG A 55 -0.31 -3.44 -7.06
CA ARG A 55 -1.76 -3.26 -7.29
C ARG A 55 -2.58 -4.20 -6.40
N THR A 56 -2.12 -5.43 -6.21
CA THR A 56 -2.78 -6.42 -5.33
C THR A 56 -2.75 -5.97 -3.88
N VAL A 57 -1.61 -5.44 -3.40
CA VAL A 57 -1.48 -4.87 -2.05
C VAL A 57 -2.50 -3.76 -1.85
N ILE A 58 -2.58 -2.79 -2.76
CA ILE A 58 -3.54 -1.67 -2.62
C ILE A 58 -4.99 -2.16 -2.67
N LYS A 59 -5.31 -3.13 -3.54
CA LYS A 59 -6.65 -3.75 -3.56
C LYS A 59 -7.00 -4.37 -2.21
N ASN A 60 -6.05 -5.09 -1.59
CA ASN A 60 -6.26 -5.69 -0.28
C ASN A 60 -6.44 -4.63 0.81
N LEU A 61 -5.64 -3.55 0.79
CA LEU A 61 -5.82 -2.45 1.73
C LEU A 61 -7.19 -1.77 1.62
N LYS A 62 -7.67 -1.55 0.39
CA LYS A 62 -9.02 -1.00 0.16
C LYS A 62 -10.14 -1.92 0.65
N SER A 63 -9.89 -3.23 0.74
CA SER A 63 -10.88 -4.20 1.25
C SER A 63 -10.98 -4.25 2.78
N ILE A 64 -10.10 -3.53 3.50
CA ILE A 64 -10.17 -3.44 4.96
C ILE A 64 -11.47 -2.71 5.34
N LYS A 65 -12.29 -3.37 6.16
CA LYS A 65 -13.57 -2.83 6.61
C LYS A 65 -13.37 -1.47 7.28
N ASN A 66 -14.29 -0.54 7.01
CA ASN A 66 -14.30 0.83 7.54
C ASN A 66 -13.15 1.73 7.04
N ILE A 67 -12.48 1.39 5.93
CA ILE A 67 -11.58 2.31 5.24
C ILE A 67 -12.31 2.95 4.06
N SER A 68 -12.43 4.28 4.08
CA SER A 68 -13.02 5.07 3.00
C SER A 68 -11.97 5.83 2.18
N ILE A 69 -10.79 6.08 2.78
CA ILE A 69 -9.72 6.86 2.17
C ILE A 69 -8.40 6.13 2.38
N LEU A 70 -7.61 6.02 1.32
CA LEU A 70 -6.21 5.61 1.38
C LEU A 70 -5.35 6.79 0.92
N THR A 71 -4.30 7.11 1.66
CA THR A 71 -3.44 8.27 1.38
C THR A 71 -1.99 7.97 1.74
N GLY A 72 -1.06 8.78 1.27
CA GLY A 72 0.35 8.68 1.57
C GLY A 72 1.16 9.69 0.77
N GLU A 73 2.48 9.54 0.84
CA GLU A 73 3.43 10.30 0.04
C GLU A 73 4.12 9.39 -0.97
N ALA A 74 4.29 9.88 -2.19
CA ALA A 74 4.94 9.15 -3.27
C ALA A 74 6.28 9.80 -3.62
N ILE A 75 7.31 8.98 -3.76
CA ILE A 75 8.52 9.39 -4.48
C ILE A 75 8.21 9.58 -5.97
N ASP A 76 8.94 10.46 -6.66
CA ASP A 76 8.67 10.82 -8.06
C ASP A 76 8.61 9.62 -9.00
N SER A 77 9.53 8.67 -8.84
CA SER A 77 9.58 7.44 -9.64
C SER A 77 8.33 6.57 -9.49
N SER A 78 7.64 6.66 -8.35
CA SER A 78 6.42 5.90 -8.04
C SER A 78 5.13 6.61 -8.46
N LYS A 79 5.15 7.91 -8.78
CA LYS A 79 3.93 8.68 -9.11
C LYS A 79 3.09 8.05 -10.21
N ARG A 80 3.73 7.55 -11.28
CA ARG A 80 3.04 6.86 -12.38
C ARG A 80 2.31 5.59 -11.92
N PHE A 81 2.84 4.87 -10.93
CA PHE A 81 2.17 3.72 -10.35
C PHE A 81 0.91 4.14 -9.58
N TRP A 82 1.02 5.16 -8.73
CA TRP A 82 -0.11 5.66 -7.94
C TRP A 82 -1.24 6.21 -8.82
N LEU A 83 -0.92 6.98 -9.86
CA LEU A 83 -1.89 7.47 -10.85
C LEU A 83 -2.65 6.31 -11.51
N LYS A 84 -1.96 5.21 -11.89
CA LYS A 84 -2.59 4.01 -12.47
C LYS A 84 -3.55 3.28 -11.51
N ILE A 85 -3.41 3.50 -10.21
CA ILE A 85 -4.27 2.93 -9.17
C ILE A 85 -5.45 3.87 -8.85
N GLY A 86 -5.51 5.03 -9.50
CA GLY A 86 -6.55 6.03 -9.31
C GLY A 86 -6.24 7.01 -8.19
N ALA A 87 -4.95 7.21 -7.86
CA ALA A 87 -4.56 8.24 -6.92
C ALA A 87 -4.73 9.64 -7.53
N ILE A 88 -5.24 10.56 -6.72
CA ILE A 88 -5.33 11.99 -7.01
C ILE A 88 -4.23 12.66 -6.18
N PHE A 89 -3.31 13.36 -6.84
CA PHE A 89 -2.24 14.08 -6.16
C PHE A 89 -2.73 15.45 -5.70
N ILE A 90 -2.29 15.85 -4.51
CA ILE A 90 -2.52 17.20 -4.00
C ILE A 90 -1.53 18.12 -4.69
N GLU A 91 -2.03 19.23 -5.25
CA GLU A 91 -1.26 20.21 -6.01
C GLU A 91 0.01 20.64 -5.26
N ASP A 92 1.11 20.77 -6.00
CA ASP A 92 2.43 21.14 -5.48
C ASP A 92 3.01 20.24 -4.37
N THR A 93 2.51 19.01 -4.23
CA THR A 93 3.03 18.05 -3.26
C THR A 93 3.28 16.66 -3.86
N ASN A 94 3.94 15.83 -3.06
CA ASN A 94 4.05 14.38 -3.29
C ASN A 94 2.93 13.58 -2.63
N SER A 95 1.99 14.25 -1.96
CA SER A 95 0.88 13.61 -1.27
C SER A 95 -0.19 13.19 -2.25
N PHE A 96 -0.81 12.04 -1.98
CA PHE A 96 -1.91 11.53 -2.79
C PHE A 96 -3.05 11.01 -1.94
N VAL A 97 -4.23 10.96 -2.54
CA VAL A 97 -5.42 10.32 -1.98
C VAL A 97 -6.01 9.34 -2.99
N ILE A 98 -6.56 8.24 -2.49
CA ILE A 98 -7.30 7.25 -3.27
C ILE A 98 -8.61 7.03 -2.54
N LEU A 99 -9.71 7.31 -3.23
CA LEU A 99 -11.04 7.08 -2.68
C LEU A 99 -11.38 5.58 -2.75
N GLY A 100 -11.97 5.09 -1.65
CA GLY A 100 -12.43 3.71 -1.47
C GLY A 100 -13.64 3.36 -2.32
#